data_AF-A0A9D7CE43-F1
#
_entry.id   AF-A0A9D7CE43-F1
#
_cell.length_a   1.000
_cell.length_b   1.000
_cell.length_c   1.000
_cell.angle_alpha   90.00
_cell.angle_beta   90.00
_cell.angle_gamma   90.00
#
_symmetry.space_group_name_H-M   'P 1'
#
loop_
_entity.id
_entity.type
_entity.pdbx_description
1 polymer ?
#
loop_
_entity_poly.entity_id
_entity_poly.type
_entity_poly.pdbx_seq_one_letter_code
_entity_poly.pdbx_strand_id
1 'polypeptide(L)'
;MTNSTNLLGPILVATDGTSSASAALKAAALMSDGESARVMVLAVLEPLPLVAADYGLLLPPAETDDARRQALLTRVYDQIAETVGAQPSWEVQVRNGDPAAVIARTGREVEARMIIAGIGQHDLLDRMFGGETALHTLRLARMPVLAVSPDFAALPQRIAIALDFSQPSIASAQVALQLLPSAKMVYLVHVAPRLELQPEAYAAWMSDYSEGVGPAFERVRAQLDIPPGITLETITLNGKPTKALLSFAKSANVDAIVTGSRGAGLVDRILVGSTATGLIRGANCSVLAVPALQSATQRHMVGGTPDEIPESEWAAALDAFTRRNAGRLATLEVDDPAIGAQPQQRDIPFLGAAFDHHDRRIELMLGEMDDKSRHLTRGIEDVRHLDLLKDSTGRDWVLRVAHGSGQTILTLAR
;
A
#
# COMPACT_ATOMS: atom_id res chain seq x y z
N MET A 1 22.54 0.16 12.99
CA MET A 1 22.52 0.46 11.54
C MET A 1 21.12 0.95 11.19
N THR A 2 20.98 2.24 10.91
CA THR A 2 19.75 2.90 10.48
C THR A 2 19.32 2.35 9.12
N ASN A 3 18.10 1.80 8.98
CA ASN A 3 17.57 1.49 7.63
C ASN A 3 17.16 2.81 6.98
N SER A 4 18.13 3.48 6.38
CA SER A 4 17.89 4.39 5.29
C SER A 4 17.39 3.56 4.10
N THR A 5 16.41 4.04 3.33
CA THR A 5 16.13 3.47 1.99
C THR A 5 17.45 3.42 1.24
N ASN A 6 17.86 2.27 0.71
CA ASN A 6 19.08 2.21 -0.10
C ASN A 6 18.81 2.93 -1.42
N LEU A 7 19.20 4.20 -1.53
CA LEU A 7 18.98 5.02 -2.73
C LEU A 7 20.02 4.78 -3.83
N LEU A 8 21.05 3.97 -3.54
CA LEU A 8 22.18 3.67 -4.42
C LEU A 8 22.06 2.31 -5.11
N GLY A 9 21.07 1.49 -4.71
CA GLY A 9 20.80 0.19 -5.31
C GLY A 9 20.24 0.27 -6.75
N PRO A 10 20.10 -0.87 -7.44
CA PRO A 10 19.57 -0.89 -8.80
C PRO A 10 18.08 -0.51 -8.85
N ILE A 11 17.62 -0.09 -10.03
CA ILE A 11 16.20 -0.04 -10.37
C ILE A 11 15.79 -1.46 -10.78
N LEU A 12 14.81 -2.05 -10.07
CA LEU A 12 14.21 -3.31 -10.48
C LEU A 12 12.97 -3.03 -11.33
N VAL A 13 12.92 -3.55 -12.56
CA VAL A 13 11.79 -3.36 -13.48
C VAL A 13 11.12 -4.69 -13.70
N ALA A 14 9.83 -4.77 -13.39
CA ALA A 14 9.02 -5.95 -13.62
C ALA A 14 8.38 -5.89 -15.01
N THR A 15 8.46 -6.99 -15.77
CA THR A 15 7.79 -7.14 -17.07
C THR A 15 7.26 -8.56 -17.26
N ASP A 16 6.16 -8.70 -17.97
CA ASP A 16 5.61 -9.96 -18.47
C ASP A 16 6.04 -10.27 -19.93
N GLY A 17 6.85 -9.39 -20.53
CA GLY A 17 7.28 -9.46 -21.92
C GLY A 17 6.22 -8.99 -22.92
N THR A 18 5.16 -8.32 -22.46
CA THR A 18 4.10 -7.76 -23.31
C THR A 18 4.22 -6.24 -23.46
N SER A 19 3.67 -5.67 -24.52
CA SER A 19 3.70 -4.22 -24.77
C SER A 19 3.09 -3.37 -23.64
N SER A 20 2.21 -3.95 -22.81
CA SER A 20 1.62 -3.26 -21.66
C SER A 20 2.66 -2.84 -20.62
N ALA A 21 3.78 -3.56 -20.52
CA ALA A 21 4.88 -3.28 -19.60
C ALA A 21 5.96 -2.37 -20.21
N SER A 22 5.85 -1.95 -21.48
CA SER A 22 6.88 -1.13 -22.14
C SER A 22 7.05 0.23 -21.48
N ALA A 23 5.98 0.81 -20.91
CA ALA A 23 6.07 2.04 -20.15
C ALA A 23 7.00 1.92 -18.93
N ALA A 24 7.02 0.76 -18.27
CA ALA A 24 7.91 0.50 -17.14
C ALA A 24 9.39 0.44 -17.58
N LEU A 25 9.69 -0.24 -18.70
CA LEU A 25 11.04 -0.28 -19.28
C LEU A 25 11.50 1.12 -19.70
N LYS A 26 10.63 1.90 -20.35
CA LYS A 26 10.92 3.28 -20.75
C LYS A 26 11.19 4.18 -19.54
N ALA A 27 10.39 4.05 -18.48
CA ALA A 27 10.62 4.76 -17.23
C ALA A 27 11.98 4.42 -16.62
N ALA A 28 12.33 3.13 -16.59
CA ALA A 28 13.63 2.69 -16.10
C ALA A 28 14.81 3.27 -16.89
N ALA A 29 14.72 3.27 -18.22
CA ALA A 29 15.72 3.88 -19.09
C ALA A 29 15.94 5.35 -18.76
N LEU A 30 14.86 6.13 -18.77
CA LEU A 30 14.90 7.56 -18.47
C LEU A 30 15.41 7.83 -17.04
N MET A 31 15.08 6.98 -16.06
CA MET A 31 15.56 7.12 -14.68
C MET A 31 16.98 6.60 -14.46
N SER A 32 17.56 5.90 -15.45
CA SER A 32 18.92 5.34 -15.43
C SER A 32 19.95 6.16 -16.19
N ASP A 33 19.52 7.08 -17.07
CA ASP A 33 20.35 7.88 -18.00
C ASP A 33 21.39 8.82 -17.32
N GLY A 34 21.43 8.87 -15.99
CA GLY A 34 22.58 9.38 -15.23
C GLY A 34 23.37 8.22 -14.62
N GLU A 35 24.50 7.87 -15.25
CA GLU A 35 25.52 6.79 -15.08
C GLU A 35 25.67 5.99 -13.75
N SER A 36 24.95 6.30 -12.67
CA SER A 36 25.06 5.64 -11.35
C SER A 36 24.02 4.55 -11.08
N ALA A 37 22.92 4.45 -11.84
CA ALA A 37 21.82 3.53 -11.53
C ALA A 37 21.82 2.30 -12.45
N ARG A 38 22.19 1.14 -11.91
CA ARG A 38 22.03 -0.15 -12.61
C ARG A 38 20.56 -0.49 -12.77
N VAL A 39 20.14 -0.98 -13.94
CA VAL A 39 18.79 -1.50 -14.16
C VAL A 39 18.85 -3.03 -14.20
N MET A 40 17.97 -3.66 -13.43
CA MET A 40 17.71 -5.09 -13.48
C MET A 40 16.29 -5.30 -13.98
N VAL A 41 16.13 -6.10 -15.03
CA VAL A 41 14.84 -6.52 -15.56
C VAL A 41 14.51 -7.90 -14.99
N LEU A 42 13.32 -8.02 -14.42
CA LEU A 42 12.79 -9.26 -13.90
C LEU A 42 11.49 -9.61 -14.60
N ALA A 43 11.45 -10.80 -15.17
CA ALA A 43 10.22 -11.43 -15.59
C ALA A 43 9.91 -12.64 -14.71
N VAL A 44 8.63 -12.84 -14.43
CA VAL A 44 8.18 -13.94 -13.58
C VAL A 44 7.39 -14.92 -14.42
N LEU A 45 7.82 -16.19 -14.40
CA LEU A 45 7.14 -17.28 -15.03
C LEU A 45 6.20 -17.94 -14.01
N GLU A 46 4.90 -17.80 -14.23
CA GLU A 46 3.90 -18.44 -13.38
C GLU A 46 3.91 -19.96 -13.55
N PRO A 47 3.79 -20.72 -12.45
CA PRO A 47 3.70 -22.18 -12.52
C PRO A 47 2.41 -22.58 -13.24
N LEU A 48 2.46 -23.64 -14.04
CA LEU A 48 1.25 -24.17 -14.66
C LEU A 48 0.31 -24.71 -13.57
N PRO A 49 -1.00 -24.45 -13.67
CA PRO A 49 -1.96 -25.04 -12.74
C PRO A 49 -1.87 -26.56 -12.82
N LEU A 50 -1.67 -27.20 -11.66
CA LEU A 50 -1.68 -28.64 -11.55
C LEU A 50 -3.11 -29.14 -11.76
N VAL A 51 -3.37 -29.79 -12.88
CA VAL A 51 -4.65 -30.46 -13.12
C VAL A 51 -4.61 -31.81 -12.42
N ALA A 52 -5.37 -31.93 -11.34
CA ALA A 52 -5.69 -33.24 -10.76
C ALA A 52 -6.74 -33.90 -11.66
N ALA A 53 -6.29 -34.77 -12.57
CA ALA A 53 -7.19 -35.74 -13.17
C ALA A 53 -7.38 -36.90 -12.18
N ASP A 54 -8.53 -37.58 -12.23
CA ASP A 54 -9.04 -38.53 -11.21
C ASP A 54 -8.07 -39.64 -10.73
N TYR A 55 -6.90 -39.81 -11.36
CA TYR A 55 -5.88 -40.80 -10.97
C TYR A 55 -4.42 -40.33 -11.11
N GLY A 56 -4.10 -39.06 -10.88
CA GLY A 56 -2.71 -38.64 -10.68
C GLY A 56 -2.41 -37.16 -11.01
N LEU A 57 -1.39 -36.62 -10.33
CA LEU A 57 -0.80 -35.33 -10.66
C LEU A 57 -0.04 -35.44 -11.99
N LEU A 58 -0.57 -34.85 -13.06
CA LEU A 58 0.19 -34.62 -14.28
C LEU A 58 1.08 -33.39 -14.06
N LEU A 59 2.35 -33.63 -13.73
CA LEU A 59 3.37 -32.60 -13.78
C LEU A 59 3.68 -32.28 -15.25
N PRO A 60 3.71 -31.00 -15.65
CA PRO A 60 4.22 -30.63 -16.97
C PRO A 60 5.65 -31.17 -17.16
N PRO A 61 6.02 -31.67 -18.37
CA PRO A 61 7.39 -32.09 -18.64
C PRO A 61 8.38 -30.94 -18.41
N ALA A 62 9.58 -31.23 -17.87
CA ALA A 62 10.62 -30.21 -17.64
C ALA A 62 11.05 -29.49 -18.92
N GLU A 63 11.03 -30.20 -20.06
CA GLU A 63 11.26 -29.65 -21.40
C GLU A 63 10.27 -28.53 -21.77
N THR A 64 9.04 -28.60 -21.25
CA THR A 64 8.00 -27.58 -21.44
C THR A 64 8.33 -26.31 -20.65
N ASP A 65 8.89 -26.42 -19.45
CA ASP A 65 9.23 -25.26 -18.62
C ASP A 65 10.49 -24.54 -19.12
N ASP A 66 11.50 -25.26 -19.60
CA ASP A 66 12.68 -24.64 -20.21
C ASP A 66 12.33 -23.93 -21.52
N ALA A 67 11.47 -24.54 -22.35
CA ALA A 67 10.96 -23.90 -23.56
C ALA A 67 10.13 -22.64 -23.25
N ARG A 68 9.27 -22.68 -22.22
CA ARG A 68 8.49 -21.51 -21.76
C ARG A 68 9.39 -20.40 -21.22
N ARG A 69 10.42 -20.75 -20.44
CA ARG A 69 11.42 -19.79 -19.94
C ARG A 69 12.16 -19.12 -21.09
N GLN A 70 12.62 -19.91 -22.07
CA GLN A 70 13.34 -19.39 -23.22
C GLN A 70 12.44 -18.48 -24.07
N ALA A 71 11.18 -18.87 -24.30
CA ALA A 71 10.22 -18.04 -25.01
C ALA A 71 9.94 -16.70 -24.28
N LEU A 72 9.82 -16.73 -22.95
CA LEU A 72 9.66 -15.50 -22.16
C LEU A 72 10.91 -14.62 -22.22
N LEU A 73 12.12 -15.21 -22.12
CA LEU A 73 13.38 -14.47 -22.28
C LEU A 73 13.45 -13.77 -23.64
N THR A 74 13.15 -14.49 -24.73
CA THR A 74 13.13 -13.89 -26.08
C THR A 74 12.17 -12.72 -26.15
N ARG A 75 10.92 -12.87 -25.68
CA ARG A 75 9.95 -11.77 -25.65
C ARG A 75 10.42 -10.56 -24.86
N VAL A 76 11.06 -10.79 -23.71
CA VAL A 76 11.61 -9.70 -22.88
C VAL A 76 12.74 -8.97 -23.61
N TYR A 77 13.66 -9.69 -24.26
CA TYR A 77 14.72 -9.06 -25.04
C TYR A 77 14.18 -8.28 -26.25
N ASP A 78 13.21 -8.84 -26.98
CA ASP A 78 12.56 -8.16 -28.09
C ASP A 78 11.87 -6.87 -27.60
N GLN A 79 11.13 -6.95 -26.49
CA GLN A 79 10.48 -5.79 -25.88
C GLN A 79 11.48 -4.71 -25.45
N ILE A 80 12.60 -5.10 -24.83
CA ILE A 80 13.67 -4.18 -24.44
C ILE A 80 14.24 -3.50 -25.69
N ALA A 81 14.54 -4.28 -26.73
CA ALA A 81 15.10 -3.77 -27.99
C ALA A 81 14.15 -2.77 -28.68
N GLU A 82 12.85 -3.06 -28.69
CA GLU A 82 11.81 -2.18 -29.26
C GLU A 82 11.60 -0.91 -28.45
N THR A 83 11.69 -0.99 -27.12
CA THR A 83 11.32 0.12 -26.22
C THR A 83 12.50 1.05 -25.92
N VAL A 84 13.68 0.48 -25.69
CA VAL A 84 14.87 1.19 -25.19
C VAL A 84 15.97 1.26 -26.24
N GLY A 85 15.94 0.36 -27.25
CA GLY A 85 16.96 0.26 -28.29
C GLY A 85 17.87 -0.96 -28.12
N ALA A 86 18.77 -1.18 -29.07
CA ALA A 86 19.37 -2.50 -29.31
C ALA A 86 20.34 -3.02 -28.23
N GLN A 87 20.89 -2.21 -27.32
CA GLN A 87 21.84 -2.69 -26.29
C GLN A 87 21.87 -1.88 -24.98
N PRO A 88 20.82 -1.88 -24.15
CA PRO A 88 21.00 -1.58 -22.74
C PRO A 88 21.77 -2.74 -22.08
N SER A 89 22.85 -2.45 -21.35
CA SER A 89 23.61 -3.44 -20.57
C SER A 89 22.87 -3.84 -19.29
N TRP A 90 21.59 -4.18 -19.41
CA TRP A 90 20.71 -4.49 -18.29
C TRP A 90 20.77 -5.98 -17.99
N GLU A 91 20.82 -6.31 -16.70
CA GLU A 91 20.74 -7.68 -16.25
C GLU A 91 19.30 -8.16 -16.36
N VAL A 92 19.05 -9.22 -17.13
CA VAL A 92 17.71 -9.82 -17.30
C VAL A 92 17.65 -11.15 -16.54
N GLN A 93 16.70 -11.28 -15.62
CA GLN A 93 16.43 -12.52 -14.89
C GLN A 93 14.99 -13.00 -15.15
N VAL A 94 14.83 -14.31 -15.32
CA VAL A 94 13.53 -14.98 -15.28
C VAL A 94 13.46 -15.89 -14.07
N ARG A 95 12.43 -15.71 -13.24
CA ARG A 95 12.22 -16.48 -12.01
C ARG A 95 10.84 -17.13 -12.01
N ASN A 96 10.72 -18.28 -11.36
CA ASN A 96 9.45 -19.00 -11.26
C ASN A 96 8.70 -18.60 -9.97
N GLY A 97 7.38 -18.43 -10.04
CA GLY A 97 6.52 -18.25 -8.87
C GLY A 97 5.38 -17.25 -9.05
N ASP A 98 4.81 -16.81 -7.93
CA ASP A 98 3.84 -15.70 -7.90
C ASP A 98 4.53 -14.37 -8.26
N PRO A 99 4.05 -13.62 -9.28
CA PRO A 99 4.69 -12.41 -9.76
C PRO A 99 5.01 -11.40 -8.65
N ALA A 100 4.02 -11.05 -7.84
CA ALA A 100 4.18 -10.00 -6.84
C ALA A 100 5.14 -10.41 -5.71
N ALA A 101 5.06 -11.64 -5.24
CA ALA A 101 5.96 -12.18 -4.23
C ALA A 101 7.40 -12.30 -4.73
N VAL A 102 7.58 -12.72 -5.99
CA VAL A 102 8.91 -12.83 -6.61
C VAL A 102 9.51 -11.45 -6.87
N ILE A 103 8.73 -10.48 -7.37
CA ILE A 103 9.18 -9.09 -7.58
C ILE A 103 9.63 -8.47 -6.26
N ALA A 104 8.78 -8.52 -5.22
CA ALA A 104 9.10 -7.94 -3.93
C ALA A 104 10.29 -8.62 -3.24
N ARG A 105 10.44 -9.94 -3.40
CA ARG A 105 11.57 -10.70 -2.87
C ARG A 105 12.87 -10.36 -3.59
N THR A 106 12.85 -10.37 -4.92
CA THR A 106 14.02 -10.02 -5.73
C THR A 106 14.48 -8.61 -5.44
N GLY A 107 13.55 -7.65 -5.33
CA GLY A 107 13.87 -6.28 -4.93
C GLY A 107 14.63 -6.19 -3.61
N ARG A 108 14.33 -7.06 -2.64
CA ARG A 108 15.08 -7.12 -1.37
C ARG A 108 16.45 -7.77 -1.53
N GLU A 109 16.53 -8.86 -2.29
CA GLU A 109 17.78 -9.59 -2.52
C GLU A 109 18.84 -8.74 -3.20
N VAL A 110 18.43 -7.90 -4.15
CA VAL A 110 19.33 -7.02 -4.91
C VAL A 110 19.44 -5.62 -4.30
N GLU A 111 18.81 -5.42 -3.13
CA GLU A 111 18.71 -4.13 -2.44
C GLU A 111 18.27 -2.99 -3.38
N ALA A 112 17.26 -3.27 -4.21
CA ALA A 112 16.76 -2.32 -5.20
C ALA A 112 16.33 -1.00 -4.54
N ARG A 113 16.75 0.12 -5.13
CA ARG A 113 16.34 1.45 -4.65
C ARG A 113 14.87 1.73 -4.88
N MET A 114 14.30 1.13 -5.91
CA MET A 114 12.89 1.17 -6.25
C MET A 114 12.51 0.01 -7.17
N ILE A 115 11.23 -0.31 -7.19
CA ILE A 115 10.61 -1.20 -8.18
C ILE A 115 9.80 -0.36 -9.16
N ILE A 116 9.88 -0.65 -10.45
CA ILE A 116 9.05 -0.07 -11.49
C ILE A 116 8.16 -1.18 -12.07
N ALA A 117 6.85 -0.93 -12.09
CA ALA A 117 5.87 -1.83 -12.68
C ALA A 117 4.86 -1.03 -13.50
N GLY A 118 4.41 -1.58 -14.64
CA GLY A 118 3.38 -0.96 -15.46
C GLY A 118 1.99 -1.14 -14.84
N ILE A 119 1.13 -0.15 -14.96
CA ILE A 119 -0.31 -0.27 -14.70
C ILE A 119 -1.03 -0.29 -16.06
N GLY A 120 -1.36 -1.47 -16.58
CA GLY A 120 -1.92 -1.63 -17.93
C GLY A 120 -3.11 -0.72 -18.25
N GLN A 121 -3.29 -0.37 -19.53
CA GLN A 121 -4.44 0.37 -20.04
C GLN A 121 -5.13 -0.45 -21.13
N HIS A 122 -6.47 -0.43 -21.06
CA HIS A 122 -7.50 -0.92 -21.99
C HIS A 122 -8.22 -2.18 -21.53
N ASP A 123 -9.55 -2.08 -21.49
CA ASP A 123 -10.54 -2.96 -20.85
C ASP A 123 -10.61 -2.96 -19.31
N LEU A 124 -11.85 -2.89 -18.82
CA LEU A 124 -12.23 -3.08 -17.41
C LEU A 124 -11.64 -4.37 -16.81
N LEU A 125 -11.23 -5.30 -17.67
CA LEU A 125 -10.60 -6.59 -17.33
C LEU A 125 -9.07 -6.52 -17.22
N ASP A 126 -8.33 -5.79 -18.08
CA ASP A 126 -6.84 -5.73 -17.96
C ASP A 126 -6.36 -4.86 -16.79
N ARG A 127 -7.21 -3.95 -16.30
CA ARG A 127 -7.00 -3.28 -14.99
C ARG A 127 -6.80 -4.29 -13.84
N MET A 128 -7.33 -5.49 -13.99
CA MET A 128 -7.29 -6.52 -12.96
C MET A 128 -5.97 -7.31 -12.93
N PHE A 129 -5.15 -7.28 -13.98
CA PHE A 129 -3.90 -8.07 -14.02
C PHE A 129 -2.66 -7.24 -13.70
N GLY A 130 -2.37 -6.17 -14.46
CA GLY A 130 -1.20 -5.31 -14.19
C GLY A 130 -1.35 -4.47 -12.90
N GLY A 131 -2.56 -3.97 -12.65
CA GLY A 131 -2.90 -3.22 -11.44
C GLY A 131 -2.81 -4.06 -10.17
N GLU A 132 -3.29 -5.31 -10.20
CA GLU A 132 -3.20 -6.20 -9.03
C GLU A 132 -1.76 -6.66 -8.78
N THR A 133 -0.95 -6.94 -9.81
CA THR A 133 0.47 -7.24 -9.57
C THR A 133 1.20 -6.06 -8.96
N ALA A 134 0.96 -4.83 -9.42
CA ALA A 134 1.56 -3.63 -8.83
C ALA A 134 1.08 -3.40 -7.38
N LEU A 135 -0.23 -3.56 -7.11
CA LEU A 135 -0.82 -3.44 -5.77
C LEU A 135 -0.32 -4.53 -4.81
N HIS A 136 -0.27 -5.78 -5.27
CA HIS A 136 0.21 -6.89 -4.46
C HIS A 136 1.72 -6.79 -4.23
N THR A 137 2.48 -6.34 -5.23
CA THR A 137 3.90 -6.02 -5.07
C THR A 137 4.06 -4.94 -4.01
N LEU A 138 3.24 -3.89 -4.02
CA LEU A 138 3.25 -2.85 -2.99
C LEU A 138 2.95 -3.34 -1.58
N ARG A 139 2.10 -4.36 -1.44
CA ARG A 139 1.84 -5.00 -0.14
C ARG A 139 3.10 -5.67 0.41
N LEU A 140 3.89 -6.28 -0.46
CA LEU A 140 5.04 -7.11 -0.10
C LEU A 140 6.38 -6.37 -0.15
N ALA A 141 6.46 -5.27 -0.91
CA ALA A 141 7.66 -4.50 -1.14
C ALA A 141 8.08 -3.73 0.11
N ARG A 142 9.40 -3.63 0.30
CA ARG A 142 10.03 -2.84 1.37
C ARG A 142 10.77 -1.60 0.84
N MET A 143 10.69 -1.39 -0.46
CA MET A 143 11.23 -0.26 -1.21
C MET A 143 10.10 0.45 -1.95
N PRO A 144 10.30 1.71 -2.37
CA PRO A 144 9.33 2.44 -3.19
C PRO A 144 8.96 1.67 -4.46
N VAL A 145 7.68 1.68 -4.81
CA VAL A 145 7.19 1.12 -6.07
C VAL A 145 6.58 2.25 -6.89
N LEU A 146 7.11 2.43 -8.10
CA LEU A 146 6.56 3.33 -9.11
C LEU A 146 5.67 2.52 -10.04
N ALA A 147 4.36 2.73 -9.90
CA ALA A 147 3.35 2.26 -10.81
C ALA A 147 3.27 3.25 -11.99
N VAL A 148 3.68 2.80 -13.19
CA VAL A 148 3.87 3.67 -14.36
C VAL A 148 2.66 3.61 -15.28
N SER A 149 2.11 4.78 -15.60
CA SER A 149 1.02 4.91 -16.59
C SER A 149 1.50 4.48 -17.98
N PRO A 150 0.67 3.82 -18.81
CA PRO A 150 1.04 3.42 -20.17
C PRO A 150 1.41 4.59 -21.08
N ASP A 151 0.88 5.78 -20.79
CA ASP A 151 1.19 7.02 -21.50
C ASP A 151 2.52 7.67 -21.05
N PHE A 152 3.34 6.97 -20.25
CA PHE A 152 4.60 7.50 -19.74
C PHE A 152 5.57 7.82 -20.86
N ALA A 153 5.73 9.12 -21.13
CA ALA A 153 6.58 9.61 -22.20
C ALA A 153 7.90 10.23 -21.71
N ALA A 154 7.90 10.83 -20.51
CA ALA A 154 9.02 11.59 -19.97
C ALA A 154 9.05 11.50 -18.44
N LEU A 155 10.18 11.86 -17.84
CA LEU A 155 10.33 11.91 -16.38
C LEU A 155 9.36 12.94 -15.77
N PRO A 156 8.75 12.64 -14.61
CA PRO A 156 7.82 13.55 -13.94
C PRO A 156 8.50 14.89 -13.59
N GLN A 157 7.92 16.00 -14.06
CA GLN A 157 8.37 17.35 -13.72
C GLN A 157 7.44 18.03 -12.71
N ARG A 158 6.15 17.69 -12.75
CA ARG A 158 5.12 18.16 -11.80
C ARG A 158 4.66 16.99 -10.94
N ILE A 159 4.95 17.02 -9.65
CA ILE A 159 4.59 15.93 -8.73
C ILE A 159 3.67 16.43 -7.62
N ALA A 160 2.69 15.62 -7.25
CA ALA A 160 1.81 15.87 -6.12
C ALA A 160 2.09 14.87 -5.00
N ILE A 161 2.59 15.36 -3.86
CA ILE A 161 2.91 14.53 -2.70
C ILE A 161 1.77 14.61 -1.69
N ALA A 162 1.05 13.50 -1.53
CA ALA A 162 -0.03 13.37 -0.57
C ALA A 162 0.53 13.24 0.86
N LEU A 163 0.05 14.09 1.76
CA LEU A 163 0.50 14.19 3.15
C LEU A 163 -0.66 14.21 4.14
N ASP A 164 -0.44 13.58 5.29
CA ASP A 164 -1.31 13.61 6.47
C ASP A 164 -0.61 14.26 7.68
N PHE A 165 0.51 14.94 7.44
CA PHE A 165 1.39 15.56 8.44
C PHE A 165 2.03 14.59 9.45
N SER A 166 1.90 13.28 9.26
CA SER A 166 2.60 12.28 10.04
C SER A 166 4.08 12.16 9.65
N GLN A 167 4.92 11.68 10.57
CA GLN A 167 6.33 11.45 10.29
C GLN A 167 6.56 10.47 9.11
N PRO A 168 5.80 9.36 8.97
CA PRO A 168 5.89 8.51 7.78
C PRO A 168 5.57 9.22 6.45
N SER A 169 4.59 10.13 6.42
CA SER A 169 4.26 10.86 5.18
C SER A 169 5.33 11.91 4.83
N ILE A 170 5.91 12.58 5.83
CA ILE A 170 7.06 13.48 5.65
C ILE A 170 8.29 12.71 5.14
N ALA A 171 8.59 11.56 5.73
CA ALA A 171 9.68 10.70 5.27
C ALA A 171 9.44 10.21 3.82
N SER A 172 8.18 9.90 3.48
CA SER A 172 7.80 9.52 2.11
C SER A 172 8.02 10.65 1.12
N ALA A 173 7.71 11.90 1.51
CA ALA A 173 7.98 13.08 0.71
C ALA A 173 9.48 13.26 0.46
N GLN A 174 10.32 13.09 1.49
CA GLN A 174 11.77 13.19 1.35
C GLN A 174 12.33 12.15 0.37
N VAL A 175 11.88 10.90 0.47
CA VAL A 175 12.28 9.81 -0.45
C VAL A 175 11.85 10.13 -1.88
N ALA A 176 10.65 10.70 -2.07
CA ALA A 176 10.18 11.04 -3.40
C ALA A 176 10.98 12.17 -4.05
N LEU A 177 11.39 13.19 -3.29
CA LEU A 177 12.30 14.25 -3.78
C LEU A 177 13.65 13.69 -4.24
N GLN A 178 14.12 12.61 -3.61
CA GLN A 178 15.38 11.94 -3.98
C GLN A 178 15.21 10.99 -5.18
N LEU A 179 14.07 10.30 -5.31
CA LEU A 179 13.82 9.35 -6.39
C LEU A 179 13.30 10.00 -7.68
N LEU A 180 12.75 11.21 -7.62
CA LEU A 180 12.23 11.95 -8.76
C LEU A 180 13.02 13.26 -8.98
N PRO A 181 14.33 13.17 -9.32
CA PRO A 181 15.21 14.34 -9.41
C PRO A 181 14.87 15.31 -10.55
N SER A 182 14.04 14.88 -11.51
CA SER A 182 13.55 15.75 -12.60
C SER A 182 12.40 16.66 -12.19
N ALA A 183 11.86 16.51 -10.97
CA ALA A 183 10.80 17.36 -10.47
C ALA A 183 11.26 18.83 -10.44
N LYS A 184 10.44 19.70 -11.03
CA LYS A 184 10.59 21.17 -11.02
C LYS A 184 9.49 21.82 -10.20
N MET A 185 8.31 21.21 -10.20
CA MET A 185 7.14 21.68 -9.46
C MET A 185 6.67 20.58 -8.50
N VAL A 186 6.60 20.91 -7.21
CA VAL A 186 6.17 19.99 -6.15
C VAL A 186 4.97 20.59 -5.43
N TYR A 187 3.84 19.88 -5.49
CA TYR A 187 2.67 20.19 -4.68
C TYR A 187 2.66 19.32 -3.42
N LEU A 188 2.77 19.91 -2.24
CA LEU A 188 2.48 19.25 -0.99
C LEU A 188 0.97 19.29 -0.77
N VAL A 189 0.29 18.16 -0.95
CA VAL A 189 -1.17 18.09 -0.97
C VAL A 189 -1.68 17.41 0.29
N HIS A 190 -2.50 18.13 1.04
CA HIS A 190 -3.20 17.61 2.19
C HIS A 190 -4.71 17.58 1.93
N VAL A 191 -5.39 16.49 2.28
CA VAL A 191 -6.85 16.39 2.13
C VAL A 191 -7.48 16.42 3.52
N ALA A 192 -8.22 17.49 3.81
CA ALA A 192 -8.95 17.65 5.06
C ALA A 192 -10.05 16.57 5.17
N PRO A 193 -10.15 15.86 6.31
CA PRO A 193 -11.15 14.83 6.49
C PRO A 193 -12.55 15.45 6.49
N ARG A 194 -13.50 14.73 5.88
CA ARG A 194 -14.91 15.10 5.96
C ARG A 194 -15.54 14.42 7.15
N LEU A 195 -15.88 15.19 8.18
CA LEU A 195 -16.60 14.71 9.35
C LEU A 195 -18.11 14.82 9.13
N GLU A 196 -18.87 13.84 9.61
CA GLU A 196 -20.34 13.86 9.61
C GLU A 196 -20.84 14.65 10.82
N LEU A 197 -20.72 15.98 10.74
CA LEU A 197 -21.17 16.92 11.78
C LEU A 197 -22.36 17.74 11.28
N GLN A 198 -23.10 18.35 12.20
CA GLN A 198 -24.06 19.40 11.87
C GLN A 198 -23.35 20.58 11.19
N PRO A 199 -24.00 21.30 10.25
CA PRO A 199 -23.35 22.32 9.41
C PRO A 199 -22.56 23.39 10.19
N GLU A 200 -23.12 23.88 11.29
CA GLU A 200 -22.50 24.92 12.14
C GLU A 200 -21.28 24.37 12.88
N ALA A 201 -21.38 23.14 13.41
CA ALA A 201 -20.28 22.46 14.08
C ALA A 201 -19.15 22.09 13.10
N TYR A 202 -19.50 21.70 11.87
CA TYR A 202 -18.53 21.46 10.81
C TYR A 202 -17.80 22.75 10.41
N ALA A 203 -18.51 23.87 10.30
CA ALA A 203 -17.93 25.17 9.96
C ALA A 203 -16.95 25.65 11.04
N ALA A 204 -17.33 25.54 12.32
CA ALA A 204 -16.44 25.85 13.43
C ALA A 204 -15.19 24.95 13.44
N TRP A 205 -15.37 23.64 13.32
CA TRP A 205 -14.27 22.68 13.24
C TRP A 205 -13.34 22.96 12.06
N MET A 206 -13.89 23.26 10.87
CA MET A 206 -13.10 23.60 9.67
C MET A 206 -12.28 24.87 9.86
N SER A 207 -12.82 25.87 10.56
CA SER A 207 -12.09 27.10 10.90
C SER A 207 -10.87 26.77 11.74
N ASP A 208 -11.06 26.09 12.87
CA ASP A 208 -9.98 25.69 13.79
C ASP A 208 -8.96 24.78 13.09
N TYR A 209 -9.45 23.86 12.24
CA TYR A 209 -8.61 22.96 11.46
C TYR A 209 -7.73 23.73 10.48
N SER A 210 -8.31 24.68 9.74
CA SER A 210 -7.59 25.46 8.72
C SER A 210 -6.48 26.33 9.33
N GLU A 211 -6.67 26.84 10.55
CA GLU A 211 -5.64 27.58 11.29
C GLU A 211 -4.42 26.70 11.61
N GLY A 212 -4.64 25.40 11.89
CA GLY A 212 -3.57 24.45 12.17
C GLY A 212 -2.83 23.92 10.94
N VAL A 213 -3.47 23.95 9.76
CA VAL A 213 -2.92 23.38 8.51
C VAL A 213 -1.73 24.19 7.99
N GLY A 214 -1.79 25.53 8.02
CA GLY A 214 -0.69 26.39 7.60
C GLY A 214 0.61 26.12 8.37
N PRO A 215 0.60 26.20 9.72
CA PRO A 215 1.73 25.82 10.56
C PRO A 215 2.20 24.36 10.37
N ALA A 216 1.28 23.43 10.07
CA ALA A 216 1.65 22.06 9.76
C ALA A 216 2.46 21.96 8.47
N PHE A 217 2.08 22.67 7.41
CA PHE A 217 2.88 22.75 6.19
C PHE A 217 4.25 23.38 6.42
N GLU A 218 4.35 24.47 7.19
CA GLU A 218 5.64 25.08 7.50
C GLU A 218 6.57 24.11 8.25
N ARG A 219 6.04 23.31 9.18
CA ARG A 219 6.81 22.22 9.82
C ARG A 219 7.28 21.17 8.83
N VAL A 220 6.47 20.80 7.84
CA VAL A 220 6.87 19.85 6.80
C VAL A 220 7.98 20.48 5.96
N ARG A 221 7.81 21.71 5.47
CA ARG A 221 8.81 22.43 4.66
C ARG A 221 10.16 22.51 5.38
N ALA A 222 10.16 22.80 6.67
CA ALA A 222 11.38 22.87 7.47
C ALA A 222 12.09 21.52 7.68
N GLN A 223 11.37 20.39 7.53
CA GLN A 223 11.93 19.04 7.66
C GLN A 223 12.39 18.45 6.32
N LEU A 224 11.98 19.03 5.19
CA LEU A 224 12.36 18.55 3.88
C LEU A 224 13.67 19.19 3.43
N ASP A 225 14.62 18.35 3.04
CA ASP A 225 15.77 18.75 2.25
C ASP A 225 15.32 18.83 0.78
N ILE A 226 15.05 20.06 0.32
CA ILE A 226 14.48 20.35 -0.99
C ILE A 226 15.63 20.63 -1.97
N PRO A 227 15.80 19.79 -3.02
CA PRO A 227 16.80 20.04 -4.06
C PRO A 227 16.68 21.43 -4.72
N PRO A 228 17.80 22.03 -5.15
CA PRO A 228 17.78 23.33 -5.82
C PRO A 228 16.99 23.28 -7.13
N GLY A 229 16.25 24.36 -7.42
CA GLY A 229 15.46 24.48 -8.65
C GLY A 229 14.07 23.85 -8.59
N ILE A 230 13.62 23.43 -7.40
CA ILE A 230 12.24 23.00 -7.13
C ILE A 230 11.42 24.18 -6.63
N THR A 231 10.28 24.43 -7.29
CA THR A 231 9.20 25.27 -6.77
C THR A 231 8.26 24.40 -5.95
N LEU A 232 8.03 24.79 -4.69
CA LEU A 232 7.19 24.04 -3.76
C LEU A 232 5.95 24.84 -3.34
N GLU A 233 4.78 24.29 -3.62
CA GLU A 233 3.46 24.84 -3.27
C GLU A 233 2.71 23.91 -2.31
N THR A 234 1.90 24.49 -1.43
CA THR A 234 1.09 23.76 -0.45
C THR A 234 -0.38 23.86 -0.82
N ILE A 235 -1.06 22.72 -0.91
CA ILE A 235 -2.45 22.63 -1.37
C ILE A 235 -3.29 21.90 -0.33
N THR A 236 -4.37 22.53 0.11
CA THR A 236 -5.40 21.89 0.94
C THR A 236 -6.62 21.58 0.09
N LEU A 237 -7.00 20.31 0.04
CA LEU A 237 -8.21 19.82 -0.62
C LEU A 237 -9.23 19.37 0.42
N ASN A 238 -10.48 19.25 -0.01
CA ASN A 238 -11.57 18.78 0.84
C ASN A 238 -12.21 17.50 0.28
N GLY A 239 -12.64 16.61 1.16
CA GLY A 239 -13.44 15.43 0.79
C GLY A 239 -12.68 14.11 0.89
N LYS A 240 -13.04 13.15 0.03
CA LYS A 240 -12.43 11.80 0.06
C LYS A 240 -11.02 11.86 -0.56
N PRO A 241 -9.95 11.45 0.15
CA PRO A 241 -8.56 11.60 -0.28
C PRO A 241 -8.29 11.18 -1.72
N THR A 242 -8.64 9.94 -2.08
CA THR A 242 -8.46 9.43 -3.45
C THR A 242 -9.14 10.30 -4.50
N LYS A 243 -10.42 10.65 -4.31
CA LYS A 243 -11.17 11.46 -5.29
C LYS A 243 -10.58 12.85 -5.43
N ALA A 244 -10.23 13.49 -4.31
CA ALA A 244 -9.65 14.81 -4.29
C ALA A 244 -8.27 14.84 -4.99
N LEU A 245 -7.39 13.89 -4.65
CA LEU A 245 -6.06 13.78 -5.24
C LEU A 245 -6.11 13.50 -6.74
N LEU A 246 -6.98 12.59 -7.20
CA LEU A 246 -7.15 12.31 -8.63
C LEU A 246 -7.70 13.53 -9.40
N SER A 247 -8.67 14.22 -8.81
CA SER A 247 -9.23 15.45 -9.39
C SER A 247 -8.17 16.55 -9.50
N PHE A 248 -7.39 16.74 -8.44
CA PHE A 248 -6.29 17.71 -8.41
C PHE A 248 -5.20 17.36 -9.41
N ALA A 249 -4.78 16.10 -9.47
CA ALA A 249 -3.76 15.63 -10.41
C ALA A 249 -4.17 15.92 -11.86
N LYS A 250 -5.45 15.73 -12.19
CA LYS A 250 -6.00 16.09 -13.49
C LYS A 250 -6.02 17.59 -13.73
N SER A 251 -6.47 18.41 -12.77
CA SER A 251 -6.58 19.86 -12.96
C SER A 251 -5.23 20.58 -13.01
N ALA A 252 -4.25 20.09 -12.25
CA ALA A 252 -2.91 20.66 -12.18
C ALA A 252 -1.92 20.02 -13.18
N ASN A 253 -2.38 19.09 -14.03
CA ASN A 253 -1.53 18.32 -14.97
C ASN A 253 -0.30 17.73 -14.28
N VAL A 254 -0.56 16.99 -13.20
CA VAL A 254 0.48 16.29 -12.42
C VAL A 254 0.95 15.06 -13.20
N ASP A 255 2.26 14.90 -13.30
CA ASP A 255 2.90 13.79 -14.01
C ASP A 255 3.06 12.55 -13.11
N ALA A 256 3.17 12.75 -11.79
CA ALA A 256 3.18 11.68 -10.81
C ALA A 256 2.56 12.08 -9.46
N ILE A 257 1.75 11.18 -8.89
CA ILE A 257 1.26 11.29 -7.51
C ILE A 257 2.16 10.46 -6.61
N VAL A 258 2.61 11.04 -5.50
CA VAL A 258 3.38 10.37 -4.46
C VAL A 258 2.47 10.16 -3.26
N THR A 259 2.49 8.96 -2.71
CA THR A 259 1.77 8.62 -1.48
C THR A 259 2.63 7.73 -0.60
N GLY A 260 2.43 7.78 0.70
CA GLY A 260 2.82 6.66 1.55
C GLY A 260 2.08 5.40 1.10
N SER A 261 2.72 4.23 1.18
CA SER A 261 2.05 2.95 0.99
C SER A 261 1.07 2.66 2.14
N ARG A 262 1.15 3.44 3.24
CA ARG A 262 0.33 3.41 4.45
C ARG A 262 0.14 4.86 4.94
N GLY A 263 -1.03 5.19 5.50
CA GLY A 263 -1.28 6.48 6.16
C GLY A 263 -1.07 6.39 7.68
N ALA A 264 -1.37 7.47 8.41
CA ALA A 264 -1.29 7.53 9.88
C ALA A 264 -2.25 6.59 10.66
N GLY A 265 -2.95 5.68 9.99
CA GLY A 265 -3.74 4.62 10.63
C GLY A 265 -2.84 3.50 11.17
N LEU A 266 -3.18 2.97 12.34
CA LEU A 266 -2.28 2.13 13.16
C LEU A 266 -2.11 0.67 12.68
N VAL A 267 -2.63 0.29 11.51
CA VAL A 267 -2.56 -1.07 10.95
C VAL A 267 -1.28 -1.21 10.11
N ASP A 268 -0.15 -1.16 10.80
CA ASP A 268 1.17 -0.89 10.22
C ASP A 268 1.83 -2.05 9.46
N ARG A 269 1.23 -3.25 9.36
CA ARG A 269 1.99 -4.44 8.93
C ARG A 269 1.39 -5.38 7.88
N ILE A 270 0.13 -5.24 7.44
CA ILE A 270 -0.49 -6.24 6.53
C ILE A 270 -1.05 -5.63 5.23
N LEU A 271 -1.34 -4.32 5.17
CA LEU A 271 -2.14 -3.75 4.07
C LEU A 271 -1.45 -2.57 3.36
N VAL A 272 -1.84 -2.38 2.09
CA VAL A 272 -1.62 -1.13 1.35
C VAL A 272 -2.78 -0.19 1.67
N GLY A 273 -2.46 1.06 2.02
CA GLY A 273 -3.45 2.06 2.40
C GLY A 273 -4.52 2.27 1.33
N SER A 274 -5.76 2.50 1.77
CA SER A 274 -6.93 2.73 0.90
C SER A 274 -6.70 3.85 -0.14
N THR A 275 -5.96 4.89 0.25
CA THR A 275 -5.58 5.98 -0.65
C THR A 275 -4.63 5.50 -1.74
N ALA A 276 -3.55 4.79 -1.40
CA ALA A 276 -2.61 4.25 -2.40
C ALA A 276 -3.30 3.28 -3.37
N THR A 277 -4.15 2.38 -2.86
CA THR A 277 -4.94 1.45 -3.68
C THR A 277 -5.84 2.20 -4.66
N GLY A 278 -6.59 3.18 -4.17
CA GLY A 278 -7.49 3.98 -4.99
C GLY A 278 -6.76 4.84 -6.04
N LEU A 279 -5.57 5.34 -5.71
CA LEU A 279 -4.74 6.11 -6.63
C LEU A 279 -4.22 5.22 -7.77
N ILE A 280 -3.68 4.04 -7.47
CA ILE A 280 -3.14 3.14 -8.49
C ILE A 280 -4.24 2.66 -9.45
N ARG A 281 -5.44 2.42 -8.95
CA ARG A 281 -6.59 2.00 -9.77
C ARG A 281 -7.20 3.16 -10.59
N GLY A 282 -6.99 4.40 -10.18
CA GLY A 282 -7.74 5.56 -10.68
C GLY A 282 -6.92 6.67 -11.33
N ALA A 283 -5.60 6.65 -11.19
CA ALA A 283 -4.72 7.69 -11.74
C ALA A 283 -4.48 7.48 -13.24
N ASN A 284 -4.49 8.58 -13.98
CA ASN A 284 -4.03 8.61 -15.37
C ASN A 284 -2.53 8.93 -15.47
N CYS A 285 -1.93 9.40 -14.37
CA CYS A 285 -0.50 9.66 -14.22
C CYS A 285 0.16 8.53 -13.41
N SER A 286 1.49 8.51 -13.36
CA SER A 286 2.21 7.52 -12.56
C SER A 286 1.95 7.72 -11.05
N VAL A 287 2.07 6.64 -10.28
CA VAL A 287 1.91 6.67 -8.82
C VAL A 287 3.16 6.09 -8.15
N LEU A 288 3.85 6.90 -7.37
CA LEU A 288 4.95 6.46 -6.52
C LEU A 288 4.42 6.19 -5.12
N ALA A 289 4.37 4.92 -4.73
CA ALA A 289 4.01 4.54 -3.37
C ALA A 289 5.27 4.18 -2.57
N VAL A 290 5.49 4.94 -1.49
CA VAL A 290 6.69 4.83 -0.64
C VAL A 290 6.35 4.07 0.64
N PRO A 291 7.02 2.94 0.94
CA PRO A 291 6.79 2.23 2.19
C PRO A 291 7.24 3.03 3.40
N ALA A 292 6.49 2.92 4.49
CA ALA A 292 6.88 3.54 5.76
C ALA A 292 8.26 3.04 6.21
N LEU A 293 9.21 3.97 6.36
CA LEU A 293 10.54 3.66 6.88
C LEU A 293 10.42 3.33 8.37
N GLN A 294 10.62 2.05 8.71
CA GLN A 294 10.60 1.61 10.10
C GLN A 294 11.73 2.29 10.87
N SER A 295 11.40 3.16 11.82
CA SER A 295 12.37 3.63 12.80
C SER A 295 12.88 2.44 13.62
N ALA A 296 14.18 2.40 13.95
CA ALA A 296 14.78 1.32 14.73
C ALA A 296 14.09 1.08 16.09
N THR A 297 13.43 2.11 16.65
CA THR A 297 12.63 2.06 17.87
C THR A 297 11.35 1.22 17.71
N GLN A 298 10.77 1.13 16.50
CA GLN A 298 9.59 0.28 16.23
C GLN A 298 9.94 -1.21 16.06
N ARG A 299 11.23 -1.56 15.89
CA ARG A 299 11.67 -2.97 15.82
C ARG A 299 11.63 -3.66 17.19
N HIS A 300 11.78 -2.91 18.28
CA HIS A 300 11.76 -3.47 19.63
C HIS A 300 10.34 -3.69 20.20
N MET A 301 9.29 -3.20 19.54
CA MET A 301 7.92 -3.25 20.11
C MET A 301 6.98 -4.32 19.54
N VAL A 302 7.37 -5.07 18.50
CA VAL A 302 6.52 -6.14 17.94
C VAL A 302 7.39 -7.30 17.45
N GLY A 303 7.66 -8.21 18.37
CA GLY A 303 8.27 -9.52 18.15
C GLY A 303 7.29 -10.66 18.47
N GLY A 304 6.04 -10.57 18.00
CA GLY A 304 5.07 -11.66 18.06
C GLY A 304 4.59 -12.01 16.66
N THR A 305 4.66 -13.28 16.30
CA THR A 305 3.83 -13.88 15.23
C THR A 305 2.36 -13.69 15.62
N PRO A 306 1.45 -13.33 14.70
CA PRO A 306 0.02 -13.40 14.97
C PRO A 306 -0.33 -14.85 15.36
N ASP A 307 -0.90 -15.04 16.54
CA ASP A 307 -1.46 -16.34 16.91
C ASP A 307 -2.81 -16.46 16.21
N GLU A 308 -2.85 -17.18 15.09
CA GLU A 308 -4.11 -17.54 14.43
C GLU A 308 -4.87 -18.50 15.34
N ILE A 309 -6.08 -18.10 15.74
CA ILE A 309 -6.90 -18.88 16.67
C ILE A 309 -7.72 -19.88 15.84
N PRO A 310 -7.63 -21.20 16.11
CA PRO A 310 -8.47 -22.19 15.45
C PRO A 310 -9.96 -21.89 15.65
N GLU A 311 -10.80 -22.13 14.62
CA GLU A 311 -12.24 -21.83 14.69
C GLU A 311 -12.94 -22.49 15.90
N SER A 312 -12.50 -23.69 16.27
CA SER A 312 -13.00 -24.40 17.46
C SER A 312 -12.80 -23.64 18.78
N GLU A 313 -11.88 -22.66 18.80
CA GLU A 313 -11.51 -21.89 19.99
C GLU A 313 -12.01 -20.43 19.96
N TRP A 314 -12.66 -19.98 18.88
CA TRP A 314 -13.07 -18.58 18.72
C TRP A 314 -13.94 -18.08 19.87
N ALA A 315 -14.98 -18.82 20.25
CA ALA A 315 -15.86 -18.43 21.36
C ALA A 315 -15.08 -18.23 22.68
N ALA A 316 -14.25 -19.21 23.04
CA ALA A 316 -13.45 -19.16 24.27
C ALA A 316 -12.41 -18.02 24.23
N ALA A 317 -11.80 -17.79 23.08
CA ALA A 317 -10.80 -16.74 22.90
C ALA A 317 -11.42 -15.34 22.99
N LEU A 318 -12.58 -15.12 22.36
CA LEU A 318 -13.31 -13.84 22.42
C LEU A 318 -13.85 -13.55 23.82
N ASP A 319 -14.35 -14.57 24.53
CA ASP A 319 -14.74 -14.45 25.93
C ASP A 319 -13.55 -14.05 26.82
N ALA A 320 -12.41 -14.70 26.62
CA ALA A 320 -11.20 -14.39 27.38
C ALA A 320 -10.66 -12.99 27.03
N PHE A 321 -10.71 -12.59 25.76
CA PHE A 321 -10.37 -11.26 25.30
C PHE A 321 -11.29 -10.20 25.91
N THR A 322 -12.60 -10.45 25.95
CA THR A 322 -13.59 -9.57 26.59
C THR A 322 -13.27 -9.34 28.05
N ARG A 323 -13.07 -10.42 28.82
CA ARG A 323 -12.75 -10.31 30.26
C ARG A 323 -11.49 -9.50 30.54
N ARG A 324 -10.49 -9.56 29.67
CA ARG A 324 -9.21 -8.85 29.84
C ARG A 324 -9.28 -7.38 29.44
N ASN A 325 -10.20 -7.01 28.54
CA ASN A 325 -10.13 -5.76 27.82
C ASN A 325 -11.36 -4.87 27.93
N ALA A 326 -12.46 -5.36 28.51
CA ALA A 326 -13.66 -4.56 28.72
C ALA A 326 -13.33 -3.25 29.46
N GLY A 327 -13.88 -2.14 28.99
CA GLY A 327 -13.63 -0.78 29.48
C GLY A 327 -12.42 -0.07 28.85
N ARG A 328 -11.54 -0.78 28.13
CA ARG A 328 -10.43 -0.13 27.40
C ARG A 328 -10.98 0.65 26.21
N LEU A 329 -10.46 1.85 25.98
CA LEU A 329 -10.78 2.61 24.77
C LEU A 329 -10.34 1.81 23.54
N ALA A 330 -11.19 1.77 22.54
CA ALA A 330 -10.98 0.98 21.34
C ALA A 330 -11.36 1.75 20.09
N THR A 331 -10.63 1.47 19.02
CA THR A 331 -10.90 1.96 17.67
C THR A 331 -11.29 0.78 16.80
N LEU A 332 -12.42 0.91 16.10
CA LEU A 332 -12.94 -0.10 15.19
C LEU A 332 -12.75 0.38 13.75
N GLU A 333 -12.03 -0.41 12.96
CA GLU A 333 -11.81 -0.17 11.54
C GLU A 333 -12.37 -1.32 10.72
N VAL A 334 -13.08 -1.00 9.63
CA VAL A 334 -13.58 -2.00 8.68
C VAL A 334 -12.89 -1.74 7.34
N ASP A 335 -12.26 -2.77 6.80
CA ASP A 335 -11.57 -2.76 5.53
C ASP A 335 -12.32 -3.63 4.53
N ASP A 336 -12.90 -2.96 3.53
CA ASP A 336 -13.65 -3.55 2.44
C ASP A 336 -12.85 -3.37 1.12
N PRO A 337 -12.67 -4.40 0.29
CA PRO A 337 -11.83 -4.31 -0.91
C PRO A 337 -12.28 -3.29 -1.98
N ALA A 338 -13.53 -2.80 -1.92
CA ALA A 338 -14.04 -1.75 -2.80
C ALA A 338 -13.85 -0.32 -2.22
N ILE A 339 -13.75 -0.18 -0.89
CA ILE A 339 -13.81 1.11 -0.18
C ILE A 339 -12.53 1.39 0.65
N GLY A 340 -11.73 0.35 0.88
CA GLY A 340 -10.54 0.31 1.74
C GLY A 340 -10.85 0.51 3.22
N ALA A 341 -9.82 0.45 4.07
CA ALA A 341 -9.95 0.66 5.51
C ALA A 341 -10.59 2.02 5.85
N GLN A 342 -11.74 1.97 6.52
CA GLN A 342 -12.45 3.11 7.07
C GLN A 342 -12.53 2.95 8.60
N PRO A 343 -12.08 3.95 9.38
CA PRO A 343 -12.37 3.98 10.81
C PRO A 343 -13.87 4.20 10.99
N GLN A 344 -14.57 3.22 11.55
CA GLN A 344 -15.99 3.35 11.85
C GLN A 344 -16.23 4.00 13.21
N GLN A 345 -15.34 3.76 14.18
CA GLN A 345 -15.38 4.37 15.51
C GLN A 345 -13.97 4.58 16.05
N ARG A 346 -13.75 5.67 16.79
CA ARG A 346 -12.48 5.98 17.46
C ARG A 346 -12.72 6.26 18.94
N ASP A 347 -11.81 5.74 19.77
CA ASP A 347 -11.75 5.99 21.21
C ASP A 347 -13.07 5.74 21.97
N ILE A 348 -13.76 4.64 21.64
CA ILE A 348 -14.98 4.21 22.34
C ILE A 348 -14.65 3.03 23.27
N PRO A 349 -15.18 2.98 24.51
CA PRO A 349 -14.91 1.86 25.40
C PRO A 349 -15.36 0.52 24.80
N PHE A 350 -14.50 -0.48 24.84
CA PHE A 350 -14.82 -1.85 24.44
C PHE A 350 -15.67 -2.53 25.49
N LEU A 351 -16.83 -3.07 25.11
CA LEU A 351 -17.72 -3.78 26.02
C LEU A 351 -17.50 -5.28 25.97
N GLY A 352 -17.33 -5.82 24.77
CA GLY A 352 -17.04 -7.23 24.59
C GLY A 352 -17.11 -7.71 23.16
N ALA A 353 -16.73 -8.96 22.98
CA ALA A 353 -16.82 -9.69 21.74
C ALA A 353 -17.32 -11.11 21.99
N ALA A 354 -18.18 -11.60 21.11
CA ALA A 354 -18.77 -12.93 21.21
C ALA A 354 -18.82 -13.61 19.84
N PHE A 355 -18.81 -14.95 19.82
CA PHE A 355 -19.05 -15.74 18.62
C PHE A 355 -20.38 -16.47 18.74
N ASP A 356 -21.27 -16.26 17.78
CA ASP A 356 -22.54 -16.97 17.68
C ASP A 356 -22.37 -18.19 16.77
N HIS A 357 -22.51 -19.38 17.35
CA HIS A 357 -22.36 -20.66 16.64
C HIS A 357 -23.50 -20.95 15.67
N HIS A 358 -24.69 -20.36 15.85
CA HIS A 358 -25.83 -20.64 14.97
C HIS A 358 -25.67 -19.91 13.64
N ASP A 359 -25.28 -18.63 13.70
CA ASP A 359 -25.15 -17.77 12.53
C ASP A 359 -23.69 -17.63 12.04
N ARG A 360 -22.74 -18.31 12.70
CA ARG A 360 -21.29 -18.23 12.45
C ARG A 360 -20.79 -16.79 12.34
N ARG A 361 -21.28 -15.92 13.23
CA ARG A 361 -20.98 -14.49 13.24
C ARG A 361 -20.21 -14.09 14.49
N ILE A 362 -19.30 -13.13 14.35
CA ILE A 362 -18.64 -12.48 15.49
C ILE A 362 -19.34 -11.15 15.76
N GLU A 363 -19.70 -10.90 17.01
CA GLU A 363 -20.27 -9.64 17.46
C GLU A 363 -19.22 -8.85 18.26
N LEU A 364 -18.99 -7.59 17.88
CA LEU A 364 -18.16 -6.65 18.62
C LEU A 364 -19.05 -5.56 19.22
N MET A 365 -18.94 -5.35 20.52
CA MET A 365 -19.74 -4.40 21.30
C MET A 365 -18.84 -3.28 21.83
N LEU A 366 -19.23 -2.04 21.57
CA LEU A 366 -18.53 -0.81 21.93
C LEU A 366 -19.52 0.17 22.55
N GLY A 367 -19.15 0.87 23.62
CA GLY A 367 -19.98 1.90 24.25
C GLY A 367 -19.77 2.01 25.77
N GLU A 368 -20.51 2.91 26.41
CA GLU A 368 -20.46 3.12 27.86
C GLU A 368 -21.54 2.28 28.56
N MET A 369 -21.19 1.43 29.53
CA MET A 369 -22.17 0.51 30.16
C MET A 369 -23.46 1.18 30.67
N ASP A 370 -23.37 2.44 31.10
CA ASP A 370 -24.48 3.19 31.69
C ASP A 370 -25.28 4.09 30.72
N ASP A 371 -24.81 4.26 29.47
CA ASP A 371 -25.46 5.11 28.46
C ASP A 371 -25.79 4.35 27.17
N LYS A 372 -27.07 3.98 27.02
CA LYS A 372 -27.60 3.27 25.85
C LYS A 372 -27.54 4.10 24.55
N SER A 373 -27.32 5.41 24.61
CA SER A 373 -27.23 6.26 23.42
C SER A 373 -25.87 6.18 22.70
N ARG A 374 -24.86 5.59 23.34
CA ARG A 374 -23.50 5.40 22.80
C ARG A 374 -23.10 3.94 22.61
N HIS A 375 -24.08 3.02 22.53
CA HIS A 375 -23.84 1.59 22.27
C HIS A 375 -23.84 1.28 20.78
N LEU A 376 -22.77 0.63 20.32
CA LEU A 376 -22.64 0.06 18.98
C LEU A 376 -22.38 -1.44 19.10
N THR A 377 -23.24 -2.23 18.46
CA THR A 377 -22.99 -3.67 18.22
C THR A 377 -22.74 -3.87 16.74
N ARG A 378 -21.60 -4.45 16.40
CA ARG A 378 -21.21 -4.80 15.03
C ARG A 378 -21.19 -6.31 14.88
N GLY A 379 -22.14 -6.85 14.11
CA GLY A 379 -22.10 -8.22 13.61
C GLY A 379 -21.17 -8.34 12.40
N ILE A 380 -20.35 -9.39 12.39
CA ILE A 380 -19.43 -9.74 11.31
C ILE A 380 -19.76 -11.16 10.86
N GLU A 381 -20.25 -11.30 9.63
CA GLU A 381 -20.61 -12.56 9.00
C GLU A 381 -19.47 -13.07 8.09
N ASP A 382 -19.55 -14.30 7.58
CA ASP A 382 -18.54 -14.93 6.68
C ASP A 382 -17.10 -14.84 7.21
N VAL A 383 -16.93 -15.07 8.52
CA VAL A 383 -15.61 -15.01 9.19
C VAL A 383 -14.72 -16.16 8.70
N ARG A 384 -13.49 -15.82 8.30
CA ARG A 384 -12.48 -16.76 7.78
C ARG A 384 -11.33 -16.99 8.75
N HIS A 385 -10.86 -15.92 9.40
CA HIS A 385 -9.73 -15.98 10.33
C HIS A 385 -9.97 -15.05 11.52
N LEU A 386 -9.48 -15.47 12.68
CA LEU A 386 -9.44 -14.67 13.91
C LEU A 386 -8.01 -14.64 14.43
N ASP A 387 -7.45 -13.45 14.59
CA ASP A 387 -6.09 -13.28 15.11
C ASP A 387 -6.08 -12.32 16.30
N LEU A 388 -5.25 -12.66 17.28
CA LEU A 388 -4.99 -11.82 18.44
C LEU A 388 -3.52 -11.43 18.47
N LEU A 389 -3.25 -10.12 18.45
CA LEU A 389 -1.90 -9.58 18.60
C LEU A 389 -1.74 -8.98 19.99
N LYS A 390 -0.60 -9.28 20.60
CA LYS A 390 -0.16 -8.74 21.89
C LYS A 390 0.98 -7.75 21.70
N ASP A 391 1.04 -6.75 22.57
CA ASP A 391 2.16 -5.81 22.62
C ASP A 391 3.44 -6.46 23.19
N SER A 392 4.55 -5.72 23.22
CA SER A 392 5.82 -6.21 23.79
C SER A 392 5.77 -6.55 25.28
N THR A 393 4.70 -6.19 25.98
CA THR A 393 4.45 -6.52 27.39
C THR A 393 3.51 -7.71 27.56
N GLY A 394 3.07 -8.33 26.46
CA GLY A 394 2.14 -9.46 26.47
C GLY A 394 0.68 -9.05 26.67
N ARG A 395 0.35 -7.75 26.63
CA ARG A 395 -1.02 -7.25 26.75
C ARG A 395 -1.71 -7.28 25.40
N ASP A 396 -2.99 -7.63 25.39
CA ASP A 396 -3.78 -7.63 24.16
C ASP A 396 -3.81 -6.23 23.54
N TRP A 397 -3.59 -6.17 22.24
CA TRP A 397 -3.45 -4.91 21.53
C TRP A 397 -4.39 -4.82 20.32
N VAL A 398 -4.48 -5.88 19.52
CA VAL A 398 -5.33 -5.91 18.32
C VAL A 398 -6.07 -7.23 18.22
N LEU A 399 -7.37 -7.16 17.96
CA LEU A 399 -8.20 -8.29 17.52
C LEU A 399 -8.56 -8.08 16.05
N ARG A 400 -8.18 -9.03 15.19
CA ARG A 400 -8.45 -9.00 13.75
C ARG A 400 -9.44 -10.09 13.39
N VAL A 401 -10.49 -9.73 12.69
CA VAL A 401 -11.51 -10.63 12.15
C VAL A 401 -11.50 -10.52 10.63
N ALA A 402 -10.95 -11.50 9.92
CA ALA A 402 -11.05 -11.55 8.46
C ALA A 402 -12.40 -12.10 8.04
N HIS A 403 -13.09 -11.47 7.08
CA HIS A 403 -14.40 -11.89 6.62
C HIS A 403 -14.60 -11.63 5.11
N GLY A 404 -15.25 -12.56 4.41
CA GLY A 404 -15.41 -12.49 2.95
C GLY A 404 -14.09 -12.18 2.24
N SER A 405 -14.00 -11.00 1.62
CA SER A 405 -12.77 -10.47 0.98
C SER A 405 -12.15 -9.26 1.71
N GLY A 406 -12.67 -8.92 2.89
CA GLY A 406 -12.25 -7.81 3.74
C GLY A 406 -11.87 -8.26 5.16
N GLN A 407 -11.83 -7.30 6.09
CA GLN A 407 -11.56 -7.57 7.50
C GLN A 407 -12.07 -6.46 8.40
N THR A 408 -12.29 -6.78 9.68
CA THR A 408 -12.60 -5.85 10.75
C THR A 408 -11.49 -5.92 11.79
N ILE A 409 -11.01 -4.76 12.23
CA ILE A 409 -9.89 -4.63 13.16
C ILE A 409 -10.35 -3.81 14.36
N LEU A 410 -10.21 -4.40 15.54
CA LEU A 410 -10.45 -3.74 16.82
C LEU A 410 -9.09 -3.51 17.49
N THR A 411 -8.72 -2.24 17.66
CA THR A 411 -7.47 -1.84 18.31
C THR A 411 -7.76 -1.27 19.69
N LEU A 412 -7.10 -1.79 20.72
CA LEU A 412 -7.24 -1.30 22.09
C LEU A 412 -6.16 -0.26 22.42
N ALA A 413 -6.56 0.80 23.12
CA ALA A 413 -5.65 1.79 23.68
C ALA A 413 -4.67 1.13 24.66
N ARG A 414 -3.42 1.61 24.65
CA ARG A 414 -2.30 1.02 25.39
C ARG A 414 -2.36 1.25 26.89
#